data_AF-A0A2L0RT42-F1
#
_entry.id   AF-A0A2L0RT42-F1
#
_cell.length_a   1.000
_cell.length_b   1.000
_cell.length_c   1.000
_cell.angle_alpha   90.00
_cell.angle_beta   90.00
_cell.angle_gamma   90.00
#
_symmetry.space_group_name_H-M   'P 1'
#
loop_
_entity.id
_entity.type
_entity.pdbx_description
1 polymer ?
#
loop_
_entity_poly.entity_id
_entity_poly.type
_entity_poly.pdbx_seq_one_letter_code
_entity_poly.pdbx_strand_id
1 'polypeptide(L)'
;MSSPQQENSRQAVRKVVGLVLIIPLLLPLTPIPFGLRSMAVAATLACSVYGAWYSMRHTSRGVAFSAIMLALLNLGAWVAMSVPSIIWLIYYVAVAYGSGNWIHWRF
;
A
#
# COMPACT_ATOMS: atom_id res chain seq x y z
N MET A 1 -2.22 -21.91 24.54
CA MET A 1 -1.63 -22.51 23.33
C MET A 1 -2.52 -22.15 22.15
N SER A 2 -2.02 -21.43 21.14
CA SER A 2 -2.79 -21.18 19.91
C SER A 2 -2.90 -22.47 19.11
N SER A 3 -4.07 -22.72 18.50
CA SER A 3 -4.22 -23.87 17.61
C SER A 3 -3.38 -23.65 16.34
N PRO A 4 -2.82 -24.72 15.74
CA PRO A 4 -1.99 -24.60 14.53
C PRO A 4 -2.72 -23.92 13.36
N GLN A 5 -4.06 -24.06 13.30
CA GLN A 5 -4.90 -23.38 12.32
C GLN A 5 -4.96 -21.85 12.54
N GLN A 6 -4.98 -21.40 13.80
CA GLN A 6 -4.99 -19.98 14.14
C GLN A 6 -3.63 -19.32 13.88
N GLU A 7 -2.53 -20.05 14.07
CA GLU A 7 -1.19 -19.57 13.75
C GLU A 7 -1.01 -19.38 12.23
N ASN A 8 -1.43 -20.35 11.43
CA ASN A 8 -1.34 -20.28 9.96
C ASN A 8 -2.18 -19.13 9.40
N SER A 9 -3.37 -18.88 9.96
CA SER A 9 -4.21 -17.73 9.59
C SER A 9 -3.52 -16.40 9.89
N ARG A 10 -2.85 -16.26 11.04
CA ARG A 10 -2.09 -15.05 11.38
C ARG A 10 -0.91 -14.83 10.43
N GLN A 11 -0.20 -15.89 10.04
CA GLN A 11 0.90 -15.79 9.09
C GLN A 11 0.39 -15.35 7.70
N ALA A 12 -0.74 -15.88 7.24
CA ALA A 12 -1.37 -15.47 5.99
C ALA A 12 -1.75 -13.97 6.01
N VAL A 13 -2.37 -13.49 7.09
CA VAL A 13 -2.71 -12.07 7.26
C VAL A 13 -1.45 -11.19 7.24
N ARG A 14 -0.38 -11.56 7.97
CA ARG A 14 0.88 -10.82 7.98
C ARG A 14 1.50 -10.70 6.58
N LYS A 15 1.45 -11.79 5.80
CA LYS A 15 1.93 -11.79 4.41
C LYS A 15 1.13 -10.82 3.54
N VAL A 16 -0.20 -10.81 3.66
CA VAL A 16 -1.07 -9.87 2.93
C VAL A 16 -0.75 -8.42 3.31
N VAL A 17 -0.64 -8.12 4.61
CA VAL A 17 -0.28 -6.78 5.09
C VAL A 17 1.08 -6.36 4.56
N GLY A 18 2.06 -7.26 4.57
CA GLY A 18 3.38 -7.01 3.98
C GLY A 18 3.30 -6.61 2.51
N LEU A 19 2.56 -7.38 1.72
CA LEU A 19 2.46 -7.22 0.27
C LEU A 19 1.67 -5.99 -0.18
N VAL A 20 0.54 -5.71 0.50
CA VAL A 20 -0.43 -4.69 0.07
C VAL A 20 -0.21 -3.35 0.76
N LEU A 21 0.37 -3.34 1.97
CA LEU A 21 0.50 -2.12 2.76
C LEU A 21 1.96 -1.72 2.94
N ILE A 22 2.80 -2.64 3.43
CA ILE A 22 4.15 -2.31 3.87
C ILE A 22 5.09 -2.07 2.68
N ILE A 23 5.19 -3.02 1.74
CA ILE A 23 6.06 -2.87 0.56
C ILE A 23 5.74 -1.58 -0.21
N PRO A 24 4.46 -1.28 -0.52
CA PRO A 24 4.14 -0.06 -1.24
C PRO A 24 4.44 1.22 -0.47
N LEU A 25 4.26 1.20 0.86
CA LEU A 25 4.60 2.34 1.72
C LEU A 25 6.12 2.59 1.79
N LEU A 26 6.92 1.52 1.79
CA LEU A 26 8.37 1.62 1.90
C LEU A 26 9.04 2.07 0.61
N LEU A 27 8.46 1.79 -0.56
CA LEU A 27 9.10 2.06 -1.85
C LEU A 27 9.56 3.53 -2.01
N PRO A 28 8.76 4.57 -1.67
CA PRO A 28 9.20 5.95 -1.80
C PRO A 28 10.26 6.37 -0.77
N LEU A 29 10.43 5.61 0.32
CA LEU A 29 11.47 5.84 1.33
C LEU A 29 12.80 5.17 0.94
N THR A 30 12.76 4.15 0.09
CA THR A 30 13.97 3.45 -0.35
C THR A 30 14.69 4.22 -1.45
N PRO A 31 16.00 4.53 -1.29
CA PRO A 31 16.78 5.15 -2.33
C PRO A 31 17.01 4.15 -3.47
N ILE A 32 16.21 4.27 -4.53
CA ILE A 32 16.28 3.39 -5.70
C ILE A 32 17.00 4.14 -6.83
N PRO A 33 18.00 3.52 -7.48
CA PRO A 33 18.65 4.11 -8.64
C PRO A 33 17.64 4.52 -9.71
N PHE A 34 17.85 5.68 -10.33
CA PHE A 34 16.86 6.32 -11.21
C PHE A 34 16.35 5.40 -12.34
N GLY A 35 17.23 4.56 -12.92
CA GLY A 35 16.87 3.59 -13.96
C GLY A 35 16.04 2.40 -13.48
N LEU A 36 16.08 2.07 -12.19
CA LEU A 36 15.36 0.93 -11.60
C LEU A 36 14.02 1.33 -10.98
N ARG A 37 13.73 2.63 -10.87
CA ARG A 37 12.52 3.14 -10.20
C ARG A 37 11.24 2.58 -10.83
N SER A 38 11.12 2.61 -12.15
CA SER A 38 9.93 2.10 -12.86
C SER A 38 9.73 0.59 -12.64
N MET A 39 10.82 -0.19 -12.66
CA MET A 39 10.76 -1.63 -12.37
C MET A 39 10.32 -1.89 -10.93
N ALA A 40 10.84 -1.11 -9.97
CA ALA A 40 10.50 -1.24 -8.57
C ALA A 40 9.04 -0.84 -8.29
N VAL A 41 8.53 0.18 -8.97
CA VAL A 41 7.10 0.55 -8.95
C VAL A 41 6.24 -0.58 -9.51
N ALA A 42 6.59 -1.14 -10.67
CA ALA A 42 5.86 -2.25 -11.26
C ALA A 42 5.86 -3.49 -10.34
N ALA A 43 7.01 -3.85 -9.76
CA ALA A 43 7.13 -4.95 -8.80
C ALA A 43 6.27 -4.72 -7.55
N THR A 44 6.23 -3.48 -7.05
CA THR A 44 5.42 -3.09 -5.90
C THR A 44 3.93 -3.23 -6.16
N LEU A 45 3.47 -2.78 -7.34
CA LEU A 45 2.08 -2.94 -7.75
C LEU A 45 1.73 -4.42 -7.97
N ALA A 46 2.63 -5.19 -8.58
CA ALA A 46 2.46 -6.63 -8.71
C ALA A 46 2.35 -7.31 -7.35
N CYS A 47 3.14 -6.90 -6.36
CA CYS A 47 3.03 -7.37 -4.97
C CYS A 47 1.67 -7.03 -4.35
N SER A 48 1.15 -5.81 -4.56
CA SER A 48 -0.19 -5.42 -4.07
C SER A 48 -1.30 -6.28 -4.69
N VAL A 49 -1.27 -6.47 -6.02
CA VAL A 49 -2.25 -7.30 -6.74
C VAL A 49 -2.15 -8.76 -6.28
N TYR A 50 -0.92 -9.28 -6.14
CA TYR A 50 -0.69 -10.63 -5.65
C TYR A 50 -1.16 -10.80 -4.19
N GLY A 51 -0.93 -9.82 -3.32
CA GLY A 51 -1.41 -9.83 -1.94
C GLY A 51 -2.93 -9.85 -1.85
N ALA A 52 -3.61 -9.07 -2.69
CA ALA A 52 -5.07 -9.11 -2.82
C ALA A 52 -5.56 -10.48 -3.28
N TRP A 53 -4.99 -11.03 -4.37
CA TRP A 53 -5.35 -12.37 -4.85
C TRP A 53 -5.07 -13.46 -3.80
N TYR A 54 -3.92 -13.41 -3.14
CA TYR A 54 -3.52 -14.36 -2.10
C TYR A 54 -4.49 -14.33 -0.92
N SER A 55 -4.93 -13.13 -0.51
CA SER A 55 -5.88 -12.94 0.58
C SER A 55 -7.24 -13.60 0.30
N MET A 56 -7.73 -13.56 -0.94
CA MET A 56 -9.00 -14.20 -1.33
C MET A 56 -8.97 -15.72 -1.14
N ARG A 57 -7.79 -16.33 -1.25
CA ARG A 57 -7.60 -17.78 -1.19
C ARG A 57 -7.24 -18.29 0.21
N HIS A 58 -6.58 -17.48 1.03
CA HIS A 58 -5.93 -17.94 2.28
C HIS A 58 -6.39 -17.19 3.54
N THR A 59 -7.28 -16.20 3.42
CA THR A 59 -7.73 -15.39 4.58
C THR A 59 -9.25 -15.27 4.65
N SER A 60 -9.75 -14.66 5.73
CA SER A 60 -11.18 -14.41 5.90
C SER A 60 -11.70 -13.37 4.90
N ARG A 61 -13.01 -13.40 4.61
CA ARG A 61 -13.65 -12.48 3.65
C ARG A 61 -13.39 -11.00 3.96
N GLY A 62 -13.37 -10.63 5.25
CA GLY A 62 -13.08 -9.26 5.67
C GLY A 62 -11.66 -8.82 5.34
N VAL A 63 -10.67 -9.69 5.59
CA VAL A 63 -9.27 -9.42 5.23
C VAL A 63 -9.13 -9.34 3.70
N ALA A 64 -9.76 -10.27 2.98
CA ALA A 64 -9.72 -10.27 1.52
C ALA A 64 -10.30 -8.98 0.91
N PHE A 65 -11.46 -8.54 1.39
CA PHE A 65 -12.07 -7.29 0.95
C PHE A 65 -11.17 -6.09 1.23
N SER A 66 -10.59 -6.01 2.44
CA SER A 66 -9.67 -4.92 2.80
C SER A 66 -8.41 -4.89 1.93
N ALA A 67 -7.85 -6.06 1.61
CA ALA A 67 -6.65 -6.19 0.79
C ALA A 67 -6.93 -5.81 -0.67
N ILE A 68 -8.07 -6.22 -1.23
CA ILE A 68 -8.50 -5.79 -2.56
C ILE A 68 -8.67 -4.28 -2.61
N MET A 69 -9.38 -3.71 -1.63
CA MET A 69 -9.63 -2.28 -1.57
C MET A 69 -8.33 -1.48 -1.47
N LEU A 70 -7.40 -1.90 -0.61
CA LEU A 70 -6.07 -1.27 -0.51
C LEU A 70 -5.25 -1.42 -1.79
N ALA A 71 -5.27 -2.58 -2.44
CA ALA A 71 -4.56 -2.78 -3.71
C ALA A 71 -5.11 -1.88 -4.82
N LEU A 72 -6.44 -1.74 -4.91
CA LEU A 72 -7.08 -0.81 -5.84
C LEU A 72 -6.73 0.65 -5.52
N LEU A 73 -6.71 1.02 -4.25
CA LEU A 73 -6.29 2.36 -3.82
C LEU A 73 -4.82 2.64 -4.15
N ASN A 74 -3.92 1.67 -4.00
CA ASN A 74 -2.51 1.81 -4.39
C ASN A 74 -2.36 1.97 -5.91
N LEU A 75 -3.13 1.23 -6.71
CA LEU A 75 -3.19 1.40 -8.16
C LEU A 75 -3.72 2.78 -8.53
N GLY A 76 -4.81 3.22 -7.90
CA GLY A 76 -5.36 4.56 -8.09
C GLY A 76 -4.35 5.65 -7.72
N ALA A 77 -3.59 5.47 -6.64
CA ALA A 77 -2.54 6.40 -6.25
C ALA A 77 -1.40 6.48 -7.27
N TRP A 78 -1.04 5.34 -7.87
CA TRP A 78 -0.06 5.32 -8.95
C TRP A 78 -0.56 6.04 -10.19
N VAL A 79 -1.82 5.82 -10.59
CA VAL A 79 -2.41 6.53 -11.74
C VAL A 79 -2.50 8.04 -11.48
N ALA A 80 -2.87 8.45 -10.26
CA ALA A 80 -3.07 9.86 -9.93
C ALA A 80 -1.77 10.65 -9.77
N MET A 81 -0.73 10.06 -9.15
CA MET A 81 0.49 10.79 -8.76
C MET A 81 1.80 10.07 -9.09
N SER A 82 1.76 8.93 -9.80
CA SER A 82 2.93 8.06 -10.02
C SER A 82 3.57 7.54 -8.72
N VAL A 83 2.78 7.43 -7.64
CA VAL A 83 3.22 6.88 -6.35
C VAL A 83 2.43 5.62 -6.03
N PRO A 84 3.07 4.46 -5.81
CA PRO A 84 2.35 3.19 -5.66
C PRO A 84 1.76 2.96 -4.26
N SER A 85 1.44 4.02 -3.50
CA SER A 85 0.90 3.89 -2.14
C SER A 85 -0.15 4.95 -1.87
N ILE A 86 -1.33 4.49 -1.43
CA ILE A 86 -2.41 5.40 -1.04
C ILE A 86 -2.04 6.30 0.14
N ILE A 87 -1.22 5.82 1.08
CA ILE A 87 -0.77 6.61 2.22
C ILE A 87 0.09 7.78 1.76
N TRP A 88 1.00 7.54 0.82
CA TRP A 88 1.80 8.62 0.23
C TRP A 88 0.95 9.62 -0.54
N LEU A 89 -0.05 9.15 -1.29
CA LEU A 89 -1.00 10.05 -1.93
C LEU A 89 -1.69 10.95 -0.90
N ILE A 90 -2.21 10.37 0.18
CA ILE A 90 -2.85 11.14 1.26
C ILE A 90 -1.87 12.14 1.86
N TYR A 91 -0.62 11.72 2.13
CA TYR A 91 0.41 12.61 2.64
C TYR A 91 0.67 13.79 1.69
N TYR A 92 0.88 13.53 0.40
CA TYR A 92 1.13 14.60 -0.57
C TYR A 92 -0.06 15.54 -0.72
N VAL A 93 -1.28 15.01 -0.74
CA VAL A 93 -2.51 15.82 -0.76
C VAL A 93 -2.59 16.67 0.51
N ALA A 94 -2.40 16.07 1.68
CA ALA A 94 -2.44 16.79 2.96
C ALA A 94 -1.37 17.88 3.04
N VAL A 95 -0.15 17.63 2.55
CA VAL A 95 0.90 18.64 2.48
C VAL A 95 0.53 19.74 1.48
N ALA A 96 0.04 19.40 0.29
CA ALA A 96 -0.32 20.40 -0.72
C ALA A 96 -1.44 21.35 -0.24
N TYR A 97 -2.53 20.81 0.31
CA TYR A 97 -3.64 21.62 0.81
C TYR A 97 -3.35 22.25 2.18
N GLY A 98 -2.62 21.54 3.05
CA GLY A 98 -2.23 22.04 4.36
C GLY A 98 -1.19 23.16 4.30
N SER A 99 -0.17 23.04 3.44
CA SER A 99 0.83 24.11 3.24
C SER A 99 0.24 25.34 2.54
N GLY A 100 -0.76 25.16 1.66
CA GLY A 100 -1.56 26.25 1.13
C GLY A 100 -2.23 27.03 2.26
N ASN A 101 -2.96 26.35 3.13
CA ASN A 101 -3.75 26.99 4.18
C ASN A 101 -2.92 27.79 5.22
N TRP A 102 -1.61 27.57 5.33
CA TRP A 102 -0.73 28.44 6.16
C TRP A 102 -0.40 29.79 5.50
N ILE A 103 -0.47 29.88 4.17
CA ILE A 103 -0.13 31.11 3.43
C ILE A 103 -1.31 32.11 3.43
N HIS A 104 -2.55 31.64 3.63
CA HIS A 104 -3.76 32.47 3.60
C HIS A 104 -4.20 32.97 4.99
N TRP A 105 -3.70 32.36 6.07
CA TRP A 105 -4.06 32.66 7.46
C TRP A 105 -3.03 33.56 8.18
N ARG A 106 -2.22 34.32 7.43
CA ARG A 106 -1.48 35.46 7.99
C ARG A 106 -2.39 36.68 7.93
N PHE A 107 -3.19 36.87 8.98
CA PHE A 107 -3.65 38.20 9.38
C PHE A 107 -2.53 38.89 10.17
#